data_AF-A0A226EAN2-F1
#
_entry.id   AF-A0A226EAN2-F1
#
_cell.length_a   1.000
_cell.length_b   1.000
_cell.length_c   1.000
_cell.angle_alpha   90.00
_cell.angle_beta   90.00
_cell.angle_gamma   90.00
#
_symmetry.space_group_name_H-M   'P 1'
#
loop_
_entity.id
_entity.type
_entity.pdbx_description
1 polymer ?
#
loop_
_entity_poly.entity_id
_entity_poly.type
_entity_poly.pdbx_seq_one_letter_code
_entity_poly.pdbx_strand_id
1 'polypeptide(L)'
;MAEIVFKIIDAYAPIYNKCPTPIIYDPKTRRLRAIRSLRKLIPWIVCCILIWGVFSIVPKLFQLYYILRRARQLGHFPSKIEEPFAAPRHLVSICMVTLLFGSAILISSFSYFCHGNIVPDVNAILALTETITMQRNLTGTNKNKTTKKSHTWNDPTAIPRFVPRFLLYMAPAISIFAVYKGTDPFTFILSWIPKKTLPPKIRLLVKLFSFLNLTLAYATSLQIICGSGYMVCIVAWLLLYNLKQVDATSRMTSTLSSISPYNQLQIILTSLTPVQTTASFFGLALTASITIMCNIISITMYDVLPPNLYMLGPFWSLVLFIGANIVLKNASQYGIVSKEMLRRWKKNVTLSKTGKEHARRVRAMRLIRPWIGIWRTNMIPVDRKLMCDYDVLISESTLDCLLVFEE
;
A
#
# COMPACT_ATOMS: atom_id res chain seq x y z
N MET A 1 12.04 -15.40 13.00
CA MET A 1 11.31 -14.21 12.52
C MET A 1 11.52 -13.94 11.04
N ALA A 2 12.75 -13.75 10.54
CA ALA A 2 12.99 -13.55 9.10
C ALA A 2 12.43 -14.71 8.24
N GLU A 3 12.64 -15.96 8.63
CA GLU A 3 12.04 -17.12 7.94
C GLU A 3 10.51 -17.14 7.93
N ILE A 4 9.85 -16.60 8.97
CA ILE A 4 8.39 -16.51 9.02
C ILE A 4 7.92 -15.52 7.97
N VAL A 5 8.63 -14.39 7.81
CA VAL A 5 8.34 -13.40 6.78
C VAL A 5 8.55 -14.00 5.39
N PHE A 6 9.64 -14.72 5.13
CA PHE A 6 9.82 -15.45 3.87
C PHE A 6 8.72 -16.48 3.61
N LYS A 7 8.29 -17.25 4.61
CA LYS A 7 7.15 -18.17 4.48
C LYS A 7 5.83 -17.47 4.16
N ILE A 8 5.64 -16.23 4.63
CA ILE A 8 4.49 -15.40 4.25
C ILE A 8 4.65 -14.97 2.79
N ILE A 9 5.80 -14.40 2.40
CA ILE A 9 6.09 -13.96 1.03
C ILE A 9 5.86 -15.10 0.03
N ASP A 10 6.46 -16.27 0.30
CA ASP A 10 6.42 -17.43 -0.57
C ASP A 10 4.99 -17.95 -0.75
N ALA A 11 4.12 -17.81 0.27
CA ALA A 11 2.72 -18.19 0.20
C ALA A 11 1.85 -17.20 -0.61
N TYR A 12 2.26 -15.95 -0.66
CA TYR A 12 1.60 -14.89 -1.43
C TYR A 12 2.04 -14.86 -2.90
N ALA A 13 3.30 -15.22 -3.19
CA ALA A 13 3.87 -15.28 -4.53
C ALA A 13 2.99 -15.99 -5.58
N PRO A 14 2.42 -17.20 -5.36
CA PRO A 14 1.61 -17.87 -6.38
C PRO A 14 0.30 -17.15 -6.68
N ILE A 15 -0.21 -16.31 -5.78
CA ILE A 15 -1.43 -15.54 -5.99
C ILE A 15 -1.15 -14.39 -6.96
N TYR A 16 -0.04 -13.67 -6.74
CA TYR A 16 0.33 -12.51 -7.56
C TYR A 16 0.98 -12.89 -8.89
N ASN A 17 1.65 -14.03 -8.97
CA ASN A 17 2.30 -14.48 -10.21
C ASN A 17 1.30 -14.88 -11.31
N LYS A 18 -0.01 -14.95 -11.01
CA LYS A 18 -1.06 -15.23 -12.00
C LYS A 18 -1.28 -14.08 -12.99
N CYS A 19 -1.11 -12.84 -12.55
CA CYS A 19 -1.18 -11.66 -13.41
C CYS A 19 0.18 -10.94 -13.35
N PRO A 20 1.07 -11.14 -14.33
CA PRO A 20 2.46 -10.70 -14.22
C PRO A 20 2.54 -9.17 -14.16
N THR A 21 2.93 -8.64 -13.01
CA THR A 21 3.26 -7.23 -12.81
C THR A 21 4.68 -6.92 -13.28
N PRO A 22 5.02 -5.63 -13.50
CA PRO A 22 6.38 -5.22 -13.86
C PRO A 22 7.48 -5.72 -12.91
N ILE A 23 7.12 -5.90 -11.63
CA ILE A 23 7.98 -6.45 -10.58
C ILE A 23 7.34 -7.73 -10.07
N ILE A 24 8.10 -8.83 -10.05
CA ILE A 24 7.65 -10.14 -9.56
C ILE A 24 8.61 -10.64 -8.49
N TYR A 25 8.09 -11.29 -7.45
CA TYR A 25 8.88 -12.04 -6.49
C TYR A 25 9.02 -13.50 -6.92
N ASP A 26 10.26 -13.99 -6.99
CA ASP A 26 10.55 -15.40 -7.25
C ASP A 26 10.75 -16.16 -5.92
N PRO A 27 9.84 -17.10 -5.57
CA PRO A 27 9.94 -17.87 -4.33
C PRO A 27 11.12 -18.85 -4.32
N LYS A 28 11.67 -19.24 -5.48
CA LYS A 28 12.81 -20.15 -5.55
C LYS A 28 14.11 -19.46 -5.16
N THR A 29 14.33 -18.26 -5.69
CA THR A 29 15.53 -17.48 -5.40
C THR A 29 15.36 -16.53 -4.22
N ARG A 30 14.12 -16.31 -3.75
CA ARG A 30 13.74 -15.28 -2.76
C ARG A 30 14.20 -13.88 -3.15
N ARG A 31 14.13 -13.58 -4.46
CA ARG A 31 14.55 -12.28 -5.03
C ARG A 31 13.43 -11.69 -5.86
N LEU A 32 13.46 -10.37 -6.01
CA LEU A 32 12.64 -9.67 -6.98
C LEU A 32 13.28 -9.74 -8.37
N ARG A 33 12.43 -9.90 -9.37
CA ARG A 33 12.78 -9.87 -10.79
C ARG A 33 11.94 -8.81 -11.50
N ALA A 34 12.59 -7.98 -12.30
CA ALA A 34 11.91 -7.04 -13.19
C ALA A 34 11.57 -7.74 -14.51
N ILE A 35 10.32 -7.65 -14.95
CA ILE A 35 9.94 -8.08 -16.31
C ILE A 35 10.14 -6.89 -17.25
N ARG A 36 11.13 -6.99 -18.13
CA ARG A 36 11.42 -5.97 -19.15
C ARG A 36 10.74 -6.23 -20.50
N SER A 37 10.36 -7.49 -20.76
CA SER A 37 9.76 -7.86 -22.04
C SER A 37 8.32 -7.36 -22.12
N LEU A 38 8.06 -6.42 -23.03
CA LEU A 38 6.72 -5.88 -23.26
C LEU A 38 5.71 -6.98 -23.65
N ARG A 39 6.14 -8.01 -24.38
CA ARG A 39 5.31 -9.17 -24.73
C ARG A 39 4.76 -9.90 -23.49
N LYS A 40 5.59 -10.04 -22.44
CA LYS A 40 5.18 -10.66 -21.18
C LYS A 40 4.28 -9.76 -20.34
N LEU A 41 4.30 -8.45 -20.59
CA LEU A 41 3.47 -7.44 -19.92
C LEU A 41 2.14 -7.17 -20.64
N ILE A 42 1.89 -7.74 -21.82
CA ILE A 42 0.62 -7.56 -22.55
C ILE A 42 -0.61 -7.84 -21.66
N PRO A 43 -0.69 -8.94 -20.89
CA PRO A 43 -1.86 -9.19 -20.04
C PRO A 43 -2.08 -8.07 -19.01
N TRP A 44 -1.00 -7.54 -18.44
CA TRP A 44 -1.05 -6.43 -17.50
C TRP A 44 -1.48 -5.12 -18.16
N ILE A 45 -0.98 -4.80 -19.36
CA ILE A 45 -1.38 -3.62 -20.14
C ILE A 45 -2.89 -3.70 -20.47
N VAL A 46 -3.35 -4.87 -20.91
CA VAL A 46 -4.77 -5.13 -21.19
C VAL A 46 -5.63 -4.93 -19.95
N CYS A 47 -5.20 -5.45 -18.79
CA CYS A 47 -5.93 -5.22 -17.54
C CYS A 47 -5.97 -3.73 -17.16
N CYS A 48 -4.85 -3.02 -17.25
CA CYS A 48 -4.78 -1.61 -16.87
C CYS A 48 -5.62 -0.72 -17.78
N ILE A 49 -5.47 -0.87 -19.10
CA ILE A 49 -6.10 0.03 -20.06
C ILE A 49 -7.56 -0.37 -20.29
N LEU A 50 -7.81 -1.63 -20.65
CA LEU A 50 -9.15 -2.06 -21.07
C LEU A 50 -10.06 -2.33 -19.87
N ILE A 51 -9.63 -3.21 -18.96
CA ILE A 51 -10.51 -3.66 -17.87
C ILE A 51 -10.72 -2.54 -16.84
N TRP A 52 -9.64 -1.95 -16.34
CA TRP A 52 -9.72 -0.92 -15.31
C TRP A 52 -10.05 0.45 -15.90
N GLY A 53 -9.32 0.89 -16.92
CA GLY A 53 -9.54 2.18 -17.56
C GLY A 53 -10.88 2.26 -18.28
N VAL A 54 -10.99 1.60 -19.44
CA VAL A 54 -12.10 1.76 -20.38
C VAL A 54 -13.41 1.18 -19.84
N PHE A 55 -13.41 -0.02 -19.27
CA PHE A 55 -14.65 -0.69 -18.87
C PHE A 55 -15.12 -0.34 -17.46
N SER A 56 -14.25 0.19 -16.60
CA SER A 56 -14.60 0.44 -15.20
C SER A 56 -14.56 1.91 -14.82
N ILE A 57 -13.41 2.59 -14.98
CA ILE A 57 -13.23 3.98 -14.55
C ILE A 57 -13.95 4.95 -15.48
N VAL A 58 -13.77 4.84 -16.79
CA VAL A 58 -14.35 5.78 -17.77
C VAL A 58 -15.88 5.90 -17.64
N PRO A 59 -16.68 4.81 -17.57
CA PRO A 59 -18.12 4.93 -17.40
C PRO A 59 -18.51 5.56 -16.07
N LYS A 60 -17.72 5.35 -15.00
CA LYS A 60 -17.95 5.99 -13.70
C LYS A 60 -17.60 7.48 -13.68
N LEU A 61 -16.57 7.90 -14.42
CA LEU A 61 -16.28 9.31 -14.62
C LEU A 61 -17.38 10.01 -15.43
N PHE A 62 -17.91 9.36 -16.47
CA PHE A 62 -19.09 9.87 -17.17
C PHE A 62 -20.33 9.93 -16.26
N GLN A 63 -20.54 8.92 -15.42
CA GLN A 63 -21.62 8.93 -14.43
C GLN A 63 -21.44 10.08 -13.43
N LEU A 64 -20.21 10.34 -12.94
CA LEU A 64 -19.91 11.45 -12.05
C LEU A 64 -20.20 12.80 -12.73
N TYR A 65 -19.72 12.98 -13.96
CA TYR A 65 -19.97 14.19 -14.75
C TYR A 65 -21.47 14.43 -14.94
N TYR A 66 -22.22 13.36 -15.25
CA TYR A 66 -23.69 13.43 -15.38
C TYR A 66 -24.36 13.87 -14.06
N ILE A 67 -23.98 13.26 -12.93
CA ILE A 67 -24.53 13.61 -11.60
C ILE A 67 -24.23 15.06 -11.27
N LEU A 68 -23.00 15.52 -11.45
CA LEU A 68 -22.61 16.90 -11.16
C LEU A 68 -23.35 17.90 -12.04
N ARG A 69 -23.48 17.60 -13.34
CA ARG A 69 -24.25 18.44 -14.27
C ARG A 69 -25.72 18.52 -13.86
N ARG A 70 -26.33 17.40 -13.45
CA ARG A 70 -27.72 17.37 -13.00
C ARG A 70 -27.93 18.09 -11.68
N ALA A 71 -27.04 17.89 -10.70
CA ALA A 71 -27.09 18.61 -9.44
C ALA A 71 -27.04 20.13 -9.66
N ARG A 72 -26.18 20.59 -10.60
CA ARG A 72 -26.12 22.01 -10.99
C ARG A 72 -27.41 22.51 -11.66
N GLN A 73 -28.11 21.67 -12.43
CA GLN A 73 -29.37 22.05 -13.09
C GLN A 73 -30.55 22.12 -12.10
N LEU A 74 -30.59 21.21 -11.13
CA LEU A 74 -31.68 21.11 -10.16
C LEU A 74 -31.46 22.02 -8.94
N GLY A 75 -30.23 22.49 -8.71
CA GLY A 75 -29.87 23.27 -7.52
C GLY A 75 -29.73 22.43 -6.25
N HIS A 76 -29.97 21.12 -6.32
CA HIS A 76 -29.79 20.16 -5.23
C HIS A 76 -29.35 18.80 -5.78
N PHE A 77 -28.90 17.89 -4.91
CA PHE A 77 -28.61 16.52 -5.33
C PHE A 77 -29.92 15.80 -5.72
N PRO A 78 -29.96 15.12 -6.87
CA PRO A 78 -31.17 14.45 -7.36
C PRO A 78 -31.61 13.32 -6.43
N SER A 79 -32.89 13.33 -6.09
CA SER A 79 -33.48 12.30 -5.24
C SER A 79 -33.67 10.98 -6.01
N LYS A 80 -33.86 9.86 -5.29
CA LYS A 80 -34.15 8.56 -5.93
C LYS A 80 -35.45 8.58 -6.75
N ILE A 81 -36.38 9.46 -6.39
CA ILE A 81 -37.70 9.58 -7.02
C ILE A 81 -37.58 10.35 -8.33
N GLU A 82 -36.80 11.44 -8.33
CA GLU A 82 -36.51 12.22 -9.54
C GLU A 82 -35.65 11.43 -10.53
N GLU A 83 -34.51 10.91 -10.07
CA GLU A 83 -33.58 10.16 -10.91
C GLU A 83 -32.90 8.99 -10.17
N PRO A 84 -33.33 7.74 -10.41
CA PRO A 84 -32.79 6.56 -9.72
C PRO A 84 -31.30 6.28 -10.00
N PHE A 85 -30.71 6.96 -11.00
CA PHE A 85 -29.32 6.83 -11.46
C PHE A 85 -28.38 7.91 -10.92
N ALA A 86 -28.92 8.96 -10.31
CA ALA A 86 -28.15 10.02 -9.69
C ALA A 86 -28.23 9.99 -8.14
N ALA A 87 -28.93 8.98 -7.61
CA ALA A 87 -29.01 8.71 -6.18
C ALA A 87 -27.62 8.61 -5.51
N PRO A 88 -27.48 9.06 -4.24
CA PRO A 88 -26.20 9.10 -3.52
C PRO A 88 -25.41 7.79 -3.45
N ARG A 89 -26.09 6.63 -3.49
CA ARG A 89 -25.45 5.30 -3.58
C ARG A 89 -24.49 5.16 -4.77
N HIS A 90 -24.72 5.90 -5.86
CA HIS A 90 -23.86 5.86 -7.04
C HIS A 90 -22.55 6.63 -6.82
N LEU A 91 -22.55 7.67 -5.98
CA LEU A 91 -21.32 8.36 -5.56
C LEU A 91 -20.39 7.43 -4.79
N VAL A 92 -20.95 6.62 -3.88
CA VAL A 92 -20.19 5.58 -3.16
C VAL A 92 -19.59 4.58 -4.15
N SER A 93 -20.36 4.15 -5.16
CA SER A 93 -19.86 3.25 -6.20
C SER A 93 -18.75 3.89 -7.04
N ILE A 94 -18.90 5.15 -7.44
CA ILE A 94 -17.88 5.90 -8.18
C ILE A 94 -16.61 5.97 -7.35
N CYS A 95 -16.71 6.38 -6.08
CA CYS A 95 -15.59 6.48 -5.15
C CYS A 95 -14.86 5.13 -5.00
N MET A 96 -15.59 4.03 -4.76
CA MET A 96 -14.98 2.72 -4.62
C MET A 96 -14.26 2.25 -5.89
N VAL A 97 -14.86 2.49 -7.07
CA VAL A 97 -14.28 2.12 -8.36
C VAL A 97 -13.04 2.96 -8.68
N THR A 98 -13.10 4.28 -8.47
CA THR A 98 -11.96 5.18 -8.73
C THR A 98 -10.82 4.91 -7.76
N LEU A 99 -11.10 4.66 -6.48
CA LEU A 99 -10.09 4.34 -5.50
C LEU A 99 -9.43 2.99 -5.79
N LEU A 100 -10.20 1.92 -5.97
CA LEU A 100 -9.63 0.58 -6.16
C LEU A 100 -8.92 0.46 -7.52
N PHE A 101 -9.58 0.84 -8.61
CA PHE A 101 -8.98 0.64 -9.94
C PHE A 101 -7.99 1.73 -10.28
N GLY A 102 -8.26 2.99 -9.89
CA GLY A 102 -7.33 4.09 -10.08
C GLY A 102 -6.03 3.89 -9.31
N SER A 103 -6.09 3.49 -8.04
CA SER A 103 -4.88 3.18 -7.27
C SER A 103 -4.11 2.00 -7.86
N ALA A 104 -4.79 0.95 -8.34
CA ALA A 104 -4.14 -0.18 -8.99
C ALA A 104 -3.40 0.22 -10.29
N ILE A 105 -3.99 1.10 -11.12
CA ILE A 105 -3.33 1.68 -12.30
C ILE A 105 -2.10 2.49 -11.88
N LEU A 106 -2.24 3.38 -10.88
CA LEU A 106 -1.15 4.24 -10.42
C LEU A 106 0.02 3.44 -9.84
N ILE A 107 -0.26 2.50 -8.94
CA ILE A 107 0.73 1.61 -8.33
C ILE A 107 1.44 0.78 -9.40
N SER A 108 0.68 0.23 -10.35
CA SER A 108 1.21 -0.55 -11.46
C SER A 108 2.14 0.28 -12.35
N SER A 109 1.69 1.48 -12.73
CA SER A 109 2.45 2.41 -13.57
C SER A 109 3.73 2.86 -12.87
N PHE A 110 3.63 3.22 -11.59
CA PHE A 110 4.77 3.56 -10.75
C PHE A 110 5.78 2.41 -10.65
N SER A 111 5.28 1.18 -10.46
CA SER A 111 6.12 -0.03 -10.44
C SER A 111 6.82 -0.25 -11.78
N TYR A 112 6.15 0.02 -12.90
CA TYR A 112 6.76 -0.03 -14.23
C TYR A 112 7.87 1.02 -14.39
N PHE A 113 7.65 2.28 -14.01
CA PHE A 113 8.66 3.33 -14.15
C PHE A 113 9.86 3.12 -13.20
N CYS A 114 9.60 2.63 -11.99
CA CYS A 114 10.62 2.52 -10.95
C CYS A 114 11.28 1.13 -10.87
N HIS A 115 10.90 0.15 -11.70
CA HIS A 115 11.42 -1.22 -11.59
C HIS A 115 12.95 -1.28 -11.66
N GLY A 116 13.57 -0.40 -12.46
CA GLY A 116 15.02 -0.36 -12.65
C GLY A 116 15.79 -0.01 -11.38
N ASN A 117 15.19 0.79 -10.50
CA ASN A 117 15.79 1.24 -9.24
C ASN A 117 15.34 0.36 -8.07
N ILE A 118 14.04 0.03 -7.99
CA ILE A 118 13.46 -0.71 -6.86
C ILE A 118 14.02 -2.13 -6.75
N VAL A 119 14.10 -2.85 -7.88
CA VAL A 119 14.50 -4.27 -7.86
C VAL A 119 15.92 -4.49 -7.36
N PRO A 120 16.97 -3.81 -7.88
CA PRO A 120 18.32 -3.99 -7.36
C PRO A 120 18.44 -3.57 -5.89
N ASP A 121 17.82 -2.47 -5.48
CA ASP A 121 17.90 -1.96 -4.11
C ASP A 121 17.23 -2.91 -3.11
N VAL A 122 16.02 -3.40 -3.41
CA VAL A 122 15.35 -4.36 -2.53
C VAL A 122 16.09 -5.70 -2.49
N ASN A 123 16.66 -6.15 -3.62
CA ASN A 123 17.53 -7.33 -3.62
C ASN A 123 18.79 -7.10 -2.79
N ALA A 124 19.37 -5.89 -2.77
CA ALA A 124 20.50 -5.56 -1.91
C ALA A 124 20.11 -5.59 -0.41
N ILE A 125 18.91 -5.12 -0.04
CA ILE A 125 18.39 -5.22 1.33
C ILE A 125 18.28 -6.69 1.74
N LEU A 126 17.73 -7.53 0.88
CA LEU A 126 17.58 -8.97 1.11
C LEU A 126 18.95 -9.66 1.27
N ALA A 127 19.93 -9.32 0.43
CA ALA A 127 21.29 -9.86 0.53
C ALA A 127 21.96 -9.43 1.84
N LEU A 128 21.78 -8.16 2.23
CA LEU A 128 22.30 -7.65 3.49
C LEU A 128 21.69 -8.40 4.68
N THR A 129 20.38 -8.68 4.66
CA THR A 129 19.73 -9.49 5.69
C THR A 129 20.38 -10.86 5.82
N GLU A 130 20.60 -11.57 4.70
CA GLU A 130 21.27 -12.87 4.70
C GLU A 130 22.66 -12.79 5.31
N THR A 131 23.49 -11.83 4.88
CA THR A 131 24.85 -11.65 5.42
C THR A 131 24.88 -11.37 6.92
N ILE A 132 23.99 -10.51 7.42
CA ILE A 132 23.90 -10.18 8.84
C ILE A 132 23.46 -11.41 9.65
N THR A 133 22.50 -12.18 9.13
CA THR A 133 22.05 -13.40 9.80
C THR A 133 23.13 -14.49 9.82
N MET A 134 23.90 -14.66 8.74
CA MET A 134 25.04 -15.58 8.71
C MET A 134 26.13 -15.17 9.70
N GLN A 135 26.51 -13.89 9.72
CA GLN A 135 27.52 -13.37 10.64
C GLN A 135 27.10 -13.58 12.11
N ARG A 136 25.81 -13.35 12.41
CA ARG A 136 25.26 -13.61 13.74
C ARG A 136 25.36 -15.08 14.13
N ASN A 137 25.01 -16.01 13.23
CA ASN A 137 25.11 -17.45 13.50
C ASN A 137 26.55 -17.88 13.78
N LEU A 138 27.53 -17.29 13.08
CA LEU A 138 28.96 -17.55 13.31
C LEU A 138 29.47 -16.98 14.65
N THR A 139 28.96 -15.82 15.07
CA THR A 139 29.31 -15.23 16.39
C THR A 139 28.50 -15.80 17.56
N GLY A 140 27.37 -16.45 17.28
CA GLY A 140 26.41 -16.94 18.27
C GLY A 140 26.64 -18.37 18.74
N THR A 141 27.65 -19.07 18.24
CA THR A 141 27.93 -20.50 18.50
C THR A 141 28.31 -20.83 19.94
N ASN A 142 28.37 -19.86 20.86
CA ASN A 142 28.83 -20.10 22.24
C ASN A 142 27.85 -19.71 23.36
N LYS A 143 26.55 -19.52 23.08
CA LYS A 143 25.55 -19.39 24.16
C LYS A 143 24.38 -20.33 23.95
N ASN A 144 24.44 -21.44 24.68
CA ASN A 144 23.35 -22.30 25.12
C ASN A 144 22.22 -22.53 24.11
N LYS A 145 22.26 -23.71 23.48
CA LYS A 145 21.06 -24.41 23.02
C LYS A 145 20.16 -24.69 24.24
N THR A 146 19.41 -23.68 24.69
CA THR A 146 18.22 -23.95 25.48
C THR A 146 17.21 -24.58 24.54
N THR A 147 16.91 -25.84 24.83
CA THR A 147 15.83 -26.65 24.29
C THR A 147 14.51 -25.87 24.37
N LYS A 148 14.18 -25.16 23.29
CA LYS A 148 12.84 -24.60 23.12
C LYS A 148 11.90 -25.76 22.85
N LYS A 149 11.16 -26.16 23.89
CA LYS A 149 9.92 -26.92 23.73
C LYS A 149 9.08 -26.19 22.68
N SER A 150 8.81 -26.90 21.59
CA SER A 150 7.90 -26.51 20.53
C SER A 150 6.50 -26.43 21.14
N HIS A 151 6.19 -25.30 21.76
CA HIS A 151 4.82 -24.93 22.03
C HIS A 151 4.17 -24.74 20.66
N THR A 152 3.32 -25.70 20.29
CA THR A 152 2.38 -25.73 19.16
C THR A 152 1.42 -24.53 19.25
N TRP A 153 1.94 -23.33 19.11
CA TRP A 153 1.13 -22.21 18.70
C TRP A 153 0.79 -22.45 17.24
N ASN A 154 -0.50 -22.57 16.96
CA ASN A 154 -1.10 -22.53 15.63
C ASN A 154 -0.27 -21.64 14.70
N ASP A 155 0.17 -22.21 13.57
CA ASP A 155 1.10 -21.59 12.61
C ASP A 155 0.80 -20.07 12.47
N PRO A 156 1.64 -19.16 13.01
CA PRO A 156 1.36 -17.72 13.01
C PRO A 156 1.31 -17.13 11.59
N THR A 157 1.62 -17.93 10.57
CA THR A 157 1.46 -17.58 9.15
C THR A 157 0.08 -17.91 8.59
N ALA A 158 -0.79 -18.62 9.32
CA ALA A 158 -2.12 -19.02 8.86
C ALA A 158 -3.02 -17.81 8.55
N ILE A 159 -3.11 -16.84 9.46
CA ILE A 159 -3.93 -15.64 9.28
C ILE A 159 -3.43 -14.80 8.09
N PRO A 160 -2.14 -14.43 7.99
CA PRO A 160 -1.62 -13.72 6.82
C PRO A 160 -1.92 -14.44 5.50
N ARG A 161 -1.83 -15.78 5.45
CA ARG A 161 -2.11 -16.56 4.23
C ARG A 161 -3.57 -16.53 3.80
N PHE A 162 -4.49 -16.37 4.75
CA PHE A 162 -5.93 -16.39 4.49
C PHE A 162 -6.43 -15.09 3.86
N VAL A 163 -5.93 -13.94 4.32
CA VAL A 163 -6.36 -12.59 3.88
C VAL A 163 -6.45 -12.42 2.36
N PRO A 164 -5.40 -12.68 1.54
CA PRO A 164 -5.46 -12.45 0.09
C PRO A 164 -6.42 -13.41 -0.61
N ARG A 165 -6.58 -14.64 -0.09
CA ARG A 165 -7.51 -15.62 -0.62
C ARG A 165 -8.95 -15.20 -0.34
N PHE A 166 -9.24 -14.82 0.91
CA PHE A 166 -10.54 -14.30 1.30
C PHE A 166 -10.95 -13.11 0.43
N LEU A 167 -10.04 -12.14 0.29
CA LEU A 167 -10.22 -10.97 -0.56
C LEU A 167 -10.53 -11.35 -2.02
N LEU A 168 -9.81 -12.31 -2.59
CA LEU A 168 -10.08 -12.81 -3.93
C LEU A 168 -11.44 -13.53 -4.06
N TYR A 169 -11.85 -14.28 -3.05
CA TYR A 169 -13.16 -14.94 -3.02
C TYR A 169 -14.32 -13.95 -2.85
N MET A 170 -14.08 -12.77 -2.27
CA MET A 170 -15.08 -11.72 -2.14
C MET A 170 -15.35 -10.95 -3.45
N ALA A 171 -14.41 -10.97 -4.41
CA ALA A 171 -14.56 -10.27 -5.70
C ALA A 171 -15.86 -10.63 -6.47
N PRO A 172 -16.24 -11.91 -6.67
CA PRO A 172 -17.50 -12.25 -7.31
C PRO A 172 -18.72 -11.83 -6.48
N ALA A 173 -18.67 -11.94 -5.15
CA ALA A 173 -19.79 -11.53 -4.29
C ALA A 173 -20.06 -10.02 -4.38
N ILE A 174 -19.01 -9.20 -4.34
CA ILE A 174 -19.09 -7.74 -4.53
C ILE A 174 -19.62 -7.41 -5.94
N SER A 175 -19.19 -8.16 -6.96
CA SER A 175 -19.63 -7.95 -8.34
C SER A 175 -21.11 -8.31 -8.55
N ILE A 176 -21.58 -9.42 -7.96
CA ILE A 176 -23.00 -9.79 -7.97
C ILE A 176 -23.81 -8.70 -7.29
N PHE A 177 -23.37 -8.23 -6.12
CA PHE A 177 -24.06 -7.16 -5.40
C PHE A 177 -24.14 -5.89 -6.24
N ALA A 178 -23.05 -5.49 -6.91
CA ALA A 178 -23.01 -4.29 -7.74
C ALA A 178 -23.96 -4.40 -8.95
N VAL A 179 -23.95 -5.53 -9.65
CA VAL A 179 -24.84 -5.76 -10.81
C VAL A 179 -26.31 -5.88 -10.38
N TYR A 180 -26.58 -6.52 -9.24
CA TYR A 180 -27.93 -6.63 -8.69
C TYR A 180 -28.50 -5.28 -8.26
N LYS A 181 -27.67 -4.44 -7.62
CA LYS A 181 -28.05 -3.08 -7.20
C LYS A 181 -27.98 -2.06 -8.34
N GLY A 182 -27.51 -2.44 -9.53
CA GLY A 182 -27.36 -1.58 -10.69
C GLY A 182 -26.31 -0.49 -10.50
N THR A 183 -25.31 -0.73 -9.66
CA THR A 183 -24.17 0.16 -9.43
C THR A 183 -22.97 -0.23 -10.29
N ASP A 184 -23.09 -1.22 -11.17
CA ASP A 184 -22.03 -1.56 -12.11
C ASP A 184 -21.86 -0.48 -13.21
N PRO A 185 -20.68 -0.37 -13.84
CA PRO A 185 -20.40 0.64 -14.86
C PRO A 185 -21.33 0.56 -16.09
N PHE A 186 -21.72 -0.65 -16.50
CA PHE A 186 -22.51 -0.87 -17.70
C PHE A 186 -24.00 -0.63 -17.52
N THR A 187 -24.54 -0.77 -16.31
CA THR A 187 -25.95 -0.39 -16.03
C THR A 187 -26.21 1.09 -16.30
N PHE A 188 -25.21 1.96 -16.09
CA PHE A 188 -25.30 3.38 -16.48
C PHE A 188 -25.40 3.54 -18.00
N ILE A 189 -24.62 2.79 -18.79
CA ILE A 189 -24.68 2.87 -20.26
C ILE A 189 -26.03 2.33 -20.77
N LEU A 190 -26.49 1.20 -20.20
CA LEU A 190 -27.75 0.57 -20.59
C LEU A 190 -28.98 1.44 -20.27
N SER A 191 -28.92 2.33 -19.28
CA SER A 191 -30.06 3.18 -18.94
C SER A 191 -30.36 4.24 -20.01
N TRP A 192 -29.35 4.65 -20.79
CA TRP A 192 -29.53 5.54 -21.93
C TRP A 192 -30.22 4.88 -23.12
N ILE A 193 -30.28 3.55 -23.16
CA ILE A 193 -30.88 2.82 -24.27
C ILE A 193 -32.34 2.42 -23.91
N PRO A 194 -33.34 2.87 -24.68
CA PRO A 194 -34.75 2.59 -24.38
C PRO A 194 -35.05 1.09 -24.26
N LYS A 195 -35.99 0.72 -23.38
CA LYS A 195 -36.40 -0.69 -23.18
C LYS A 195 -36.96 -1.34 -24.43
N LYS A 196 -37.57 -0.54 -25.30
CA LYS A 196 -38.18 -1.00 -26.55
C LYS A 196 -37.13 -1.35 -27.62
N THR A 197 -35.94 -0.75 -27.56
CA THR A 197 -34.91 -0.91 -28.61
C THR A 197 -34.06 -2.17 -28.42
N LEU A 198 -33.81 -2.57 -27.17
CA LEU A 198 -32.95 -3.72 -26.87
C LEU A 198 -33.76 -4.91 -26.34
N PRO A 199 -33.73 -6.07 -27.01
CA PRO A 199 -34.40 -7.28 -26.53
C PRO A 199 -33.83 -7.75 -25.18
N PRO A 200 -34.64 -8.43 -24.34
CA PRO A 200 -34.26 -8.82 -22.98
C PRO A 200 -33.02 -9.73 -22.95
N LYS A 201 -32.82 -10.56 -23.98
CA LYS A 201 -31.65 -11.44 -24.11
C LYS A 201 -30.34 -10.66 -24.19
N ILE A 202 -30.30 -9.56 -24.96
CA ILE A 202 -29.11 -8.73 -25.10
C ILE A 202 -28.83 -7.98 -23.78
N ARG A 203 -29.87 -7.52 -23.08
CA ARG A 203 -29.72 -6.88 -21.76
C ARG A 203 -29.14 -7.83 -20.72
N LEU A 204 -29.57 -9.09 -20.72
CA LEU A 204 -28.99 -10.14 -19.88
C LEU A 204 -27.51 -10.36 -20.22
N LEU A 205 -27.17 -10.43 -21.51
CA LEU A 205 -25.80 -10.61 -21.98
C LEU A 205 -24.89 -9.47 -21.53
N VAL A 206 -25.33 -8.21 -21.64
CA VAL A 206 -24.55 -7.05 -21.16
C VAL A 206 -24.37 -7.08 -19.64
N LYS A 207 -25.38 -7.50 -18.88
CA LYS A 207 -25.24 -7.68 -17.42
C LYS A 207 -24.26 -8.80 -17.06
N LEU A 208 -24.29 -9.91 -17.78
CA LEU A 208 -23.33 -11.01 -17.60
C LEU A 208 -21.91 -10.54 -17.92
N PHE A 209 -21.72 -9.81 -19.02
CA PHE A 209 -20.44 -9.21 -19.38
C PHE A 209 -19.96 -8.21 -18.32
N SER A 210 -20.85 -7.37 -17.81
CA SER A 210 -20.55 -6.44 -16.71
C SER A 210 -20.10 -7.19 -15.45
N PHE A 211 -20.81 -8.26 -15.07
CA PHE A 211 -20.44 -9.11 -13.95
C PHE A 211 -19.05 -9.73 -14.11
N LEU A 212 -18.75 -10.31 -15.28
CA LEU A 212 -17.47 -10.94 -15.57
C LEU A 212 -16.32 -9.92 -15.55
N ASN A 213 -16.50 -8.77 -16.21
CA ASN A 213 -15.51 -7.70 -16.23
C ASN A 213 -15.26 -7.15 -14.84
N LEU A 214 -16.31 -6.89 -14.06
CA LEU A 214 -16.19 -6.32 -12.73
C LEU A 214 -15.53 -7.30 -11.77
N THR A 215 -15.84 -8.60 -11.87
CA THR A 215 -15.19 -9.66 -11.09
C THR A 215 -13.70 -9.74 -11.42
N LEU A 216 -13.35 -9.70 -12.71
CA LEU A 216 -11.97 -9.71 -13.16
C LEU A 216 -11.23 -8.43 -12.73
N ALA A 217 -11.88 -7.27 -12.83
CA ALA A 217 -11.34 -5.99 -12.40
C ALA A 217 -11.02 -6.00 -10.90
N TYR A 218 -11.97 -6.41 -10.06
CA TYR A 218 -11.77 -6.52 -8.62
C TYR A 218 -10.69 -7.54 -8.25
N ALA A 219 -10.71 -8.73 -8.86
CA ALA A 219 -9.73 -9.76 -8.56
C ALA A 219 -8.30 -9.30 -8.89
N THR A 220 -8.11 -8.68 -10.06
CA THR A 220 -6.80 -8.20 -10.51
C THR A 220 -6.34 -6.95 -9.76
N SER A 221 -7.23 -6.00 -9.48
CA SER A 221 -6.87 -4.78 -8.75
C SER A 221 -6.48 -5.11 -7.32
N LEU A 222 -7.22 -6.00 -6.68
CA LEU A 222 -6.97 -6.44 -5.31
C LEU A 222 -5.67 -7.24 -5.20
N GLN A 223 -5.37 -8.08 -6.20
CA GLN A 223 -4.06 -8.70 -6.33
C GLN A 223 -2.95 -7.66 -6.37
N ILE A 224 -3.10 -6.61 -7.18
CA ILE A 224 -2.04 -5.62 -7.34
C ILE A 224 -1.87 -4.75 -6.10
N ILE A 225 -2.97 -4.28 -5.49
CA ILE A 225 -2.94 -3.46 -4.27
C ILE A 225 -2.39 -4.27 -3.09
N CYS A 226 -2.89 -5.48 -2.87
CA CYS A 226 -2.37 -6.33 -1.79
C CYS A 226 -0.91 -6.75 -2.06
N GLY A 227 -0.57 -7.00 -3.33
CA GLY A 227 0.77 -7.30 -3.81
C GLY A 227 1.76 -6.18 -3.48
N SER A 228 1.43 -4.95 -3.85
CA SER A 228 2.25 -3.79 -3.53
C SER A 228 2.29 -3.52 -2.03
N GLY A 229 1.15 -3.60 -1.34
CA GLY A 229 1.05 -3.32 0.09
C GLY A 229 1.92 -4.26 0.92
N TYR A 230 1.87 -5.56 0.65
CA TYR A 230 2.71 -6.52 1.36
C TYR A 230 4.19 -6.31 1.05
N MET A 231 4.56 -6.03 -0.22
CA MET A 231 5.93 -5.76 -0.61
C MET A 231 6.50 -4.55 0.13
N VAL A 232 5.76 -3.44 0.20
CA VAL A 232 6.15 -2.24 0.94
C VAL A 232 6.33 -2.54 2.42
N CYS A 233 5.35 -3.21 3.04
CA CYS A 233 5.40 -3.59 4.45
C CYS A 233 6.62 -4.46 4.77
N ILE A 234 6.97 -5.39 3.87
CA ILE A 234 8.10 -6.29 4.06
C ILE A 234 9.44 -5.60 3.87
N VAL A 235 9.58 -4.76 2.83
CA VAL A 235 10.79 -3.99 2.63
C VAL A 235 11.05 -3.07 3.84
N ALA A 236 10.02 -2.39 4.33
CA ALA A 236 10.10 -1.63 5.56
C ALA A 236 10.48 -2.53 6.76
N TRP A 237 9.81 -3.66 6.95
CA TRP A 237 10.15 -4.54 8.05
C TRP A 237 11.59 -5.05 7.99
N LEU A 238 12.09 -5.44 6.80
CA LEU A 238 13.46 -5.91 6.58
C LEU A 238 14.49 -4.83 6.86
N LEU A 239 14.24 -3.59 6.41
CA LEU A 239 15.10 -2.46 6.73
C LEU A 239 15.19 -2.22 8.24
N LEU A 240 14.04 -2.25 8.94
CA LEU A 240 14.01 -2.03 10.39
C LEU A 240 14.68 -3.19 11.12
N TYR A 241 14.47 -4.41 10.65
CA TYR A 241 15.11 -5.61 11.17
C TYR A 241 16.63 -5.51 11.01
N ASN A 242 17.14 -5.19 9.82
CA ASN A 242 18.56 -5.01 9.56
C ASN A 242 19.15 -3.92 10.46
N LEU A 243 18.48 -2.77 10.59
CA LEU A 243 18.94 -1.70 11.47
C LEU A 243 19.02 -2.15 12.94
N LYS A 244 17.99 -2.84 13.45
CA LYS A 244 17.97 -3.39 14.82
C LYS A 244 19.04 -4.47 15.03
N GLN A 245 19.35 -5.26 14.00
CA GLN A 245 20.44 -6.23 14.06
C GLN A 245 21.80 -5.54 14.14
N VAL A 246 22.04 -4.51 13.31
CA VAL A 246 23.27 -3.73 13.38
C VAL A 246 23.40 -3.04 14.75
N ASP A 247 22.31 -2.54 15.32
CA ASP A 247 22.31 -2.03 16.69
C ASP A 247 22.73 -3.11 17.71
N ALA A 248 22.14 -4.30 17.64
CA ALA A 248 22.49 -5.41 18.53
C ALA A 248 23.97 -5.81 18.42
N THR A 249 24.50 -5.91 17.19
CA THR A 249 25.92 -6.18 16.93
C THR A 249 26.81 -5.09 17.50
N SER A 250 26.40 -3.81 17.40
CA SER A 250 27.14 -2.68 17.98
C SER A 250 27.21 -2.72 19.51
N ARG A 251 26.27 -3.42 20.18
CA ARG A 251 26.26 -3.60 21.64
C ARG A 251 27.09 -4.81 22.09
N MET A 252 27.13 -5.87 21.28
CA MET A 252 27.75 -7.15 21.65
C MET A 252 29.22 -7.29 21.23
N THR A 253 29.60 -6.66 20.11
CA THR A 253 30.94 -6.76 19.51
C THR A 253 31.63 -5.40 19.44
N SER A 254 32.90 -5.38 19.01
CA SER A 254 33.63 -4.14 18.78
C SER A 254 32.85 -3.23 17.83
N THR A 255 32.79 -1.94 18.16
CA THR A 255 31.96 -0.94 17.47
C THR A 255 32.28 -0.85 15.98
N LEU A 256 33.51 -1.19 15.61
CA LEU A 256 34.04 -1.19 14.25
C LEU A 256 33.34 -2.19 13.32
N SER A 257 32.96 -3.38 13.81
CA SER A 257 32.30 -4.39 12.97
C SER A 257 30.89 -3.98 12.55
N SER A 258 30.23 -3.12 13.34
CA SER A 258 28.88 -2.61 13.08
C SER A 258 28.82 -1.44 12.11
N ILE A 259 29.96 -0.78 11.84
CA ILE A 259 30.03 0.40 10.95
C ILE A 259 29.85 0.02 9.48
N SER A 260 30.48 -1.07 9.03
CA SER A 260 30.39 -1.54 7.65
C SER A 260 28.94 -1.84 7.21
N PRO A 261 28.17 -2.69 7.93
CA PRO A 261 26.78 -2.98 7.53
C PRO A 261 25.86 -1.76 7.65
N TYR A 262 26.16 -0.81 8.54
CA TYR A 262 25.43 0.45 8.62
C TYR A 262 25.67 1.33 7.37
N ASN A 263 26.92 1.45 6.92
CA ASN A 263 27.25 2.19 5.70
C ASN A 263 26.60 1.56 4.47
N GLN A 264 26.60 0.23 4.37
CA GLN A 264 25.89 -0.48 3.30
C GLN A 264 24.39 -0.18 3.33
N LEU A 265 23.76 -0.24 4.51
CA LEU A 265 22.35 0.13 4.67
C LEU A 265 22.09 1.59 4.26
N GLN A 266 22.97 2.52 4.64
CA GLN A 266 22.86 3.93 4.27
C GLN A 266 22.99 4.14 2.76
N ILE A 267 23.91 3.44 2.09
CA ILE A 267 24.07 3.52 0.62
C ILE A 267 22.79 3.03 -0.07
N ILE A 268 22.28 1.87 0.32
CA ILE A 268 21.06 1.30 -0.25
C ILE A 268 19.87 2.24 -0.03
N LEU A 269 19.71 2.80 1.17
CA LEU A 269 18.64 3.75 1.47
C LEU A 269 18.78 5.06 0.69
N THR A 270 19.99 5.53 0.44
CA THR A 270 20.22 6.74 -0.37
C THR A 270 19.78 6.52 -1.81
N SER A 271 20.01 5.32 -2.38
CA SER A 271 19.49 4.93 -3.70
C SER A 271 17.97 4.86 -3.72
N LEU A 272 17.37 4.28 -2.68
CA LEU A 272 15.91 4.12 -2.58
C LEU A 272 15.17 5.42 -2.24
N THR A 273 15.87 6.45 -1.74
CA THR A 273 15.27 7.69 -1.20
C THR A 273 14.31 8.36 -2.19
N PRO A 274 14.63 8.57 -3.48
CA PRO A 274 13.71 9.26 -4.40
C PRO A 274 12.40 8.52 -4.67
N VAL A 275 12.45 7.19 -4.66
CA VAL A 275 11.27 6.34 -4.82
C VAL A 275 10.46 6.37 -3.52
N GLN A 276 11.14 6.23 -2.38
CA GLN A 276 10.51 6.23 -1.06
C GLN A 276 9.83 7.56 -0.74
N THR A 277 10.46 8.70 -1.01
CA THR A 277 9.89 10.04 -0.75
C THR A 277 8.60 10.24 -1.51
N THR A 278 8.63 9.95 -2.81
CA THR A 278 7.50 10.08 -3.72
C THR A 278 6.36 9.14 -3.30
N ALA A 279 6.67 7.88 -3.02
CA ALA A 279 5.69 6.89 -2.59
C ALA A 279 5.07 7.27 -1.23
N SER A 280 5.85 7.81 -0.29
CA SER A 280 5.35 8.27 1.00
C SER A 280 4.48 9.51 0.87
N PHE A 281 4.83 10.46 0.00
CA PHE A 281 4.01 11.64 -0.28
C PHE A 281 2.63 11.25 -0.82
N PHE A 282 2.59 10.50 -1.92
CA PHE A 282 1.33 10.06 -2.52
C PHE A 282 0.56 9.11 -1.60
N GLY A 283 1.25 8.23 -0.89
CA GLY A 283 0.62 7.29 0.04
C GLY A 283 -0.10 8.00 1.18
N LEU A 284 0.52 9.00 1.81
CA LEU A 284 -0.10 9.77 2.89
C LEU A 284 -1.21 10.69 2.37
N ALA A 285 -0.98 11.38 1.26
CA ALA A 285 -2.00 12.25 0.67
C ALA A 285 -3.26 11.46 0.26
N LEU A 286 -3.07 10.30 -0.38
CA LEU A 286 -4.17 9.42 -0.77
C LEU A 286 -4.89 8.86 0.46
N THR A 287 -4.15 8.41 1.47
CA THR A 287 -4.76 7.86 2.69
C THR A 287 -5.57 8.92 3.43
N ALA A 288 -5.03 10.12 3.61
CA ALA A 288 -5.76 11.24 4.23
C ALA A 288 -7.03 11.57 3.44
N SER A 289 -6.91 11.70 2.12
CA SER A 289 -8.06 12.02 1.25
C SER A 289 -9.17 10.97 1.37
N ILE A 290 -8.82 9.68 1.36
CA ILE A 290 -9.81 8.60 1.49
C ILE A 290 -10.46 8.63 2.88
N THR A 291 -9.66 8.77 3.95
CA THR A 291 -10.17 8.82 5.33
C THR A 291 -11.14 9.98 5.52
N ILE A 292 -10.78 11.18 5.06
CA ILE A 292 -11.65 12.38 5.11
C ILE A 292 -12.95 12.12 4.34
N MET A 293 -12.86 11.61 3.10
CA MET A 293 -14.04 11.31 2.30
C MET A 293 -14.94 10.25 2.93
N CYS A 294 -14.36 9.19 3.51
CA CYS A 294 -15.12 8.17 4.24
C CYS A 294 -15.83 8.77 5.46
N ASN A 295 -15.19 9.67 6.20
CA ASN A 295 -15.80 10.34 7.35
C ASN A 295 -16.97 11.25 6.91
N ILE A 296 -16.76 12.08 5.88
CA ILE A 296 -17.81 12.96 5.33
C ILE A 296 -18.99 12.15 4.83
N ILE A 297 -18.77 11.10 4.03
CA ILE A 297 -19.85 10.24 3.51
C ILE A 297 -20.61 9.58 4.66
N SER A 298 -19.91 9.15 5.72
CA SER A 298 -20.56 8.54 6.87
C SER A 298 -21.49 9.54 7.56
N ILE A 299 -21.02 10.75 7.83
CA ILE A 299 -21.82 11.75 8.55
C ILE A 299 -22.98 12.27 7.68
N THR A 300 -22.70 12.68 6.44
CA THR A 300 -23.69 13.31 5.55
C THR A 300 -24.75 12.36 5.00
N MET A 301 -24.45 11.05 4.92
CA MET A 301 -25.37 10.06 4.32
C MET A 301 -25.95 9.08 5.34
N TYR A 302 -25.90 9.40 6.64
CA TYR A 302 -26.43 8.56 7.73
C TYR A 302 -27.88 8.10 7.47
N ASP A 303 -28.77 9.03 7.12
CA ASP A 303 -30.20 8.73 6.89
C ASP A 303 -30.49 8.13 5.50
N VAL A 304 -29.51 8.16 4.59
CA VAL A 304 -29.70 7.83 3.17
C VAL A 304 -29.18 6.43 2.85
N LEU A 305 -28.12 5.98 3.53
CA LEU A 305 -27.47 4.69 3.29
C LEU A 305 -28.07 3.57 4.14
N PRO A 306 -28.25 2.36 3.58
CA PRO A 306 -28.63 1.21 4.40
C PRO A 306 -27.53 0.90 5.43
N PRO A 307 -27.89 0.42 6.64
CA PRO A 307 -26.94 0.22 7.75
C PRO A 307 -25.68 -0.57 7.36
N ASN A 308 -25.83 -1.59 6.50
CA ASN A 308 -24.71 -2.42 6.04
C ASN A 308 -23.67 -1.64 5.20
N LEU A 309 -24.12 -0.66 4.40
CA LEU A 309 -23.21 0.20 3.61
C LEU A 309 -22.68 1.35 4.46
N TYR A 310 -23.50 1.86 5.38
CA TYR A 310 -23.10 2.89 6.33
C TYR A 310 -21.88 2.43 7.15
N MET A 311 -21.90 1.23 7.71
CA MET A 311 -20.80 0.70 8.54
C MET A 311 -19.47 0.53 7.79
N LEU A 312 -19.48 0.45 6.45
CA LEU A 312 -18.25 0.33 5.66
C LEU A 312 -17.40 1.61 5.70
N GLY A 313 -18.03 2.79 5.73
CA GLY A 313 -17.32 4.07 5.76
C GLY A 313 -16.42 4.22 6.99
N PRO A 314 -16.98 4.18 8.22
CA PRO A 314 -16.23 4.28 9.45
C PRO A 314 -15.22 3.14 9.61
N PHE A 315 -15.59 1.93 9.18
CA PHE A 315 -14.69 0.78 9.21
C PHE A 315 -13.43 1.01 8.36
N TRP A 316 -13.58 1.39 7.09
CA TRP A 316 -12.43 1.62 6.21
C TRP A 316 -11.62 2.84 6.64
N SER A 317 -12.27 3.92 7.09
CA SER A 317 -11.61 5.08 7.68
C SER A 317 -10.70 4.68 8.84
N LEU A 318 -11.23 3.90 9.80
CA LEU A 318 -10.48 3.40 10.95
C LEU A 318 -9.32 2.49 10.53
N VAL A 319 -9.55 1.56 9.60
CA VAL A 319 -8.51 0.64 9.11
C VAL A 319 -7.37 1.41 8.44
N LEU A 320 -7.69 2.39 7.60
CA LEU A 320 -6.69 3.24 6.93
C LEU A 320 -5.93 4.11 7.92
N PHE A 321 -6.63 4.70 8.87
CA PHE A 321 -6.03 5.51 9.94
C PHE A 321 -5.06 4.70 10.80
N ILE A 322 -5.46 3.52 11.28
CA ILE A 322 -4.61 2.62 12.06
C ILE A 322 -3.42 2.16 11.20
N GLY A 323 -3.66 1.79 9.94
CA GLY A 323 -2.63 1.36 9.00
C GLY A 323 -1.55 2.43 8.78
N ALA A 324 -1.97 3.66 8.48
CA ALA A 324 -1.07 4.81 8.32
C ALA A 324 -0.25 5.06 9.59
N ASN A 325 -0.91 5.04 10.75
CA ASN A 325 -0.23 5.26 12.04
C ASN A 325 0.79 4.17 12.37
N ILE A 326 0.49 2.89 12.08
CA ILE A 326 1.46 1.81 12.25
C ILE A 326 2.68 2.03 11.34
N VAL A 327 2.46 2.39 10.07
CA VAL A 327 3.54 2.64 9.10
C VAL A 327 4.39 3.84 9.53
N LEU A 328 3.77 4.97 9.87
CA LEU A 328 4.46 6.18 10.36
C LEU A 328 5.23 5.91 11.65
N LYS A 329 4.64 5.18 12.60
CA LYS A 329 5.31 4.78 13.84
C LYS A 329 6.55 3.93 13.54
N ASN A 330 6.44 2.94 12.67
CA ASN A 330 7.59 2.12 12.25
C ASN A 330 8.65 2.94 11.52
N ALA A 331 8.24 3.89 10.68
CA ALA A 331 9.13 4.79 9.98
C ALA A 331 9.88 5.74 10.94
N SER A 332 9.22 6.25 11.97
CA SER A 332 9.86 7.09 13.00
C SER A 332 10.89 6.31 13.82
N GLN A 333 10.73 4.98 13.98
CA GLN A 333 11.69 4.15 14.71
C GLN A 333 13.07 4.10 14.05
N TYR A 334 13.17 4.23 12.72
CA TYR A 334 14.47 4.28 12.03
C TYR A 334 15.34 5.41 12.56
N GLY A 335 14.77 6.61 12.63
CA GLY A 335 15.48 7.79 13.10
C GLY A 335 15.88 7.69 14.57
N ILE A 336 15.06 7.06 15.41
CA ILE A 336 15.36 6.88 16.84
C ILE A 336 16.52 5.89 17.02
N VAL A 337 16.44 4.71 16.40
CA VAL A 337 17.47 3.67 16.54
C VAL A 337 18.80 4.15 15.97
N SER A 338 18.77 4.74 14.76
CA SER A 338 19.97 5.28 14.12
C SER A 338 20.61 6.40 14.94
N LYS A 339 19.80 7.28 15.59
CA LYS A 339 20.32 8.39 16.42
C LYS A 339 21.04 7.85 17.64
N GLU A 340 20.46 6.85 18.28
CA GLU A 340 21.02 6.24 19.48
C GLU A 340 22.29 5.44 19.18
N MET A 341 22.37 4.78 18.03
CA MET A 341 23.60 4.13 17.57
C MET A 341 24.73 5.14 17.32
N LEU A 342 24.45 6.20 16.54
CA LEU A 342 25.43 7.25 16.25
C LEU A 342 25.91 7.96 17.53
N ARG A 343 25.01 8.20 18.49
CA ARG A 343 25.36 8.78 19.80
C ARG A 343 26.36 7.90 20.54
N ARG A 344 26.12 6.59 20.60
CA ARG A 344 27.03 5.62 21.23
C ARG A 344 28.38 5.55 20.52
N TRP A 345 28.39 5.54 19.19
CA TRP A 345 29.64 5.50 18.42
C TRP A 345 30.47 6.76 18.61
N LYS A 346 29.85 7.94 18.65
CA LYS A 346 30.53 9.21 18.93
C LYS A 346 31.11 9.28 20.35
N LYS A 347 30.46 8.63 21.33
CA LYS A 347 30.90 8.61 22.73
C LYS A 347 31.98 7.54 23.01
N ASN A 348 32.19 6.59 22.12
CA ASN A 348 33.09 5.47 22.40
C ASN A 348 34.57 5.88 22.33
N VAL A 349 35.26 5.86 23.47
CA VAL A 349 36.67 6.27 23.63
C VAL A 349 37.63 5.36 22.83
N THR A 350 37.28 4.09 22.63
CA THR A 350 38.05 3.12 21.84
C THR A 350 38.15 3.50 20.36
N LEU A 351 37.14 4.18 19.81
CA LEU A 351 37.15 4.75 18.45
C LEU A 351 38.09 5.98 18.34
N SER A 352 38.32 6.68 19.46
CA SER A 352 39.31 7.77 19.52
C SER A 352 40.74 7.25 19.57
N LYS A 353 40.97 6.05 20.14
CA LYS A 353 42.30 5.42 20.22
C LYS A 353 42.72 4.70 18.94
N THR A 354 41.76 4.21 18.14
CA THR A 354 42.01 3.47 16.88
C THR A 354 42.37 4.36 15.69
N GLY A 355 42.39 5.69 15.86
CA GLY A 355 42.92 6.64 14.88
C GLY A 355 41.97 7.79 14.56
N LYS A 356 42.54 8.99 14.33
CA LYS A 356 41.79 10.24 14.02
C LYS A 356 40.83 10.08 12.84
N GLU A 357 41.18 9.25 11.86
CA GLU A 357 40.36 9.01 10.67
C GLU A 357 39.03 8.31 10.96
N HIS A 358 39.03 7.34 11.88
CA HIS A 358 37.83 6.58 12.23
C HIS A 358 36.83 7.46 13.00
N ALA A 359 37.33 8.27 13.93
CA ALA A 359 36.53 9.29 14.60
C ALA A 359 35.93 10.30 13.60
N ARG A 360 36.69 10.70 12.57
CA ARG A 360 36.20 11.58 11.50
C ARG A 360 35.08 10.92 10.68
N ARG A 361 35.24 9.63 10.33
CA ARG A 361 34.21 8.85 9.60
C ARG A 361 32.91 8.74 10.41
N VAL A 362 32.99 8.37 11.69
CA VAL A 362 31.81 8.29 12.58
C VAL A 362 31.14 9.65 12.75
N ARG A 363 31.92 10.74 12.80
CA ARG A 363 31.37 12.10 12.89
C ARG A 363 30.64 12.51 11.59
N ALA A 364 31.11 12.06 10.44
CA ALA A 364 30.53 12.32 9.13
C ALA A 364 29.30 11.44 8.81
N MET A 365 29.07 10.37 9.56
CA MET A 365 27.90 9.51 9.36
C MET A 365 26.60 10.29 9.57
N ARG A 366 25.65 10.04 8.67
CA ARG A 366 24.35 10.66 8.70
C ARG A 366 23.34 9.73 9.34
N LEU A 367 22.34 10.36 9.90
CA LEU A 367 21.21 9.68 10.48
C LEU A 367 20.33 9.10 9.37
N ILE A 368 19.98 7.83 9.51
CA ILE A 368 19.02 7.18 8.63
C ILE A 368 17.63 7.65 9.01
N ARG A 369 16.99 8.43 8.13
CA ARG A 369 15.60 8.87 8.26
C ARG A 369 14.88 8.71 6.93
N PRO A 370 13.65 8.18 6.91
CA PRO A 370 12.77 8.33 5.76
C PRO A 370 12.31 9.77 5.62
N TRP A 371 12.05 10.17 4.38
CA TRP A 371 11.62 11.52 4.03
C TRP A 371 10.34 11.47 3.22
N ILE A 372 9.58 12.55 3.24
CA ILE A 372 8.43 12.81 2.36
C ILE A 372 8.81 13.96 1.45
N GLY A 373 8.46 13.83 0.18
CA GLY A 373 8.67 14.86 -0.82
C GLY A 373 8.55 14.28 -2.22
N ILE A 374 8.97 15.05 -3.21
CA ILE A 374 8.84 14.67 -4.61
C ILE A 374 10.23 14.37 -5.16
N TRP A 375 10.44 13.11 -5.52
CA TRP A 375 11.70 12.65 -6.10
C TRP A 375 12.90 12.97 -5.20
N ARG A 376 13.89 13.74 -5.69
CA ARG A 376 15.08 14.13 -4.93
C ARG A 376 14.84 15.26 -3.92
N THR A 377 13.66 15.88 -3.92
CA THR A 377 13.35 16.94 -2.94
C THR A 377 12.87 16.30 -1.64
N ASN A 378 13.71 16.37 -0.61
CA ASN A 378 13.34 15.95 0.74
C ASN A 378 12.67 17.13 1.42
N MET A 379 11.35 17.10 1.55
CA MET A 379 10.58 18.21 2.13
C MET A 379 10.45 18.03 3.64
N ILE A 380 9.92 16.90 4.08
CA ILE A 380 9.52 16.68 5.46
C ILE A 380 10.12 15.35 5.98
N PRO A 381 10.89 15.35 7.08
CA PRO A 381 11.36 14.11 7.67
C PRO A 381 10.20 13.36 8.33
N VAL A 382 10.18 12.02 8.21
CA VAL A 382 9.19 11.21 8.92
C VAL A 382 9.62 11.07 10.38
N ASP A 383 9.06 11.90 11.25
CA ASP A 383 9.29 11.88 12.68
C ASP A 383 7.99 11.75 13.49
N ARG A 384 8.09 11.77 14.83
CA ARG A 384 6.91 11.68 15.70
C ARG A 384 6.03 12.92 15.60
N LYS A 385 6.60 14.08 15.29
CA LYS A 385 5.85 15.34 15.17
C LYS A 385 4.92 15.25 13.96
N LEU A 386 5.46 14.82 12.82
CA LEU A 386 4.67 14.58 11.62
C LEU A 386 3.49 13.62 11.86
N MET A 387 3.69 12.56 12.66
CA MET A 387 2.62 11.63 12.99
C MET A 387 1.45 12.34 13.69
N CYS A 388 1.75 13.18 14.68
CA CYS A 388 0.73 14.00 15.36
C CYS A 388 0.11 15.03 14.43
N ASP A 389 0.93 15.74 13.64
CA ASP A 389 0.46 16.75 12.67
C ASP A 389 -0.46 16.12 11.61
N TYR A 390 -0.19 14.87 11.20
CA TYR A 390 -1.02 14.12 10.25
C TYR A 390 -2.38 13.72 10.83
N ASP A 391 -2.42 13.30 12.10
CA ASP A 391 -3.68 12.98 12.78
C ASP A 391 -4.55 14.24 12.95
N VAL A 392 -3.93 15.37 13.32
CA VAL A 392 -4.58 16.68 13.41
C VAL A 392 -5.13 17.11 12.05
N LEU A 393 -4.31 17.01 10.98
CA LEU A 393 -4.72 17.34 9.62
C LEU A 393 -5.98 16.59 9.19
N ILE A 394 -6.08 15.28 9.45
CA ILE A 394 -7.26 14.49 9.10
C ILE A 394 -8.49 14.99 9.86
N SER A 395 -8.36 15.26 11.16
CA SER A 395 -9.46 15.71 12.00
C SER A 395 -9.94 17.11 11.59
N GLU A 396 -9.03 18.08 11.49
CA GLU A 396 -9.34 19.47 11.11
C GLU A 396 -9.92 19.52 9.70
N SER A 397 -9.31 18.86 8.72
CA SER A 397 -9.84 18.86 7.34
C SER A 397 -11.21 18.20 7.24
N THR A 398 -11.48 17.18 8.08
CA THR A 398 -12.82 16.57 8.14
C THR A 398 -13.83 17.57 8.70
N LEU A 399 -13.51 18.27 9.80
CA LEU A 399 -14.38 19.28 10.40
C LEU A 399 -14.63 20.46 9.46
N ASP A 400 -13.59 21.00 8.84
CA ASP A 400 -13.70 22.13 7.90
C ASP A 400 -14.60 21.77 6.71
N CYS A 401 -14.44 20.56 6.16
CA CYS A 401 -15.31 20.10 5.08
C CYS A 401 -16.76 19.98 5.52
N LEU A 402 -17.02 19.49 6.75
CA LEU A 402 -18.39 19.36 7.27
C LEU A 402 -19.06 20.72 7.45
N LEU A 403 -18.35 21.71 7.99
CA LEU A 403 -18.87 23.07 8.17
C LEU A 403 -19.27 23.71 6.83
N VAL A 404 -18.50 23.48 5.76
CA VAL A 404 -18.82 23.96 4.40
C VAL A 404 -20.07 23.30 3.81
N PHE A 405 -20.44 22.09 4.26
CA PHE A 405 -21.65 21.42 3.79
C PHE A 405 -22.91 21.75 4.61
N GLU A 406 -22.77 22.40 5.76
CA GLU A 406 -23.90 22.88 6.59
C GLU A 406 -24.37 24.29 6.23
N GLU A 407 -23.54 25.09 5.56
CA GLU A 407 -23.90 26.36 4.91
C GLU A 407 -24.55 26.14 3.52
#